data_AF-A0A2D4PD86-F1
#
_entry.id   AF-A0A2D4PD86-F1
#
_cell.length_a   1.000
_cell.length_b   1.000
_cell.length_c   1.000
_cell.angle_alpha   90.00
_cell.angle_beta   90.00
_cell.angle_gamma   90.00
#
_symmetry.space_group_name_H-M   'P 1'
#
loop_
_entity.id
_entity.type
_entity.pdbx_description
1 polymer ?
#
loop_
_entity_poly.entity_id
_entity_poly.type
_entity_poly.pdbx_seq_one_letter_code
_entity_poly.pdbx_strand_id
1 'polypeptide(L)'
;STWVMKRVVEDTTSIDVQVGLLYEEGVRKAQSSDSSKRTFSVSRQQGRYAPSYTPSAPMDTNLLSNIQKLFSERIDIFSPVEFNKVSVLTGIIKISLKTFLECVRLRTFGRFGLQQIQVDCYYLQLYLWRFVSDENLVHFLLDEIVGSTAHRCLDPVPMEQSVIEVICERG
;
A
#
# COMPACT_ATOMS: atom_id res chain seq x y z
N SER A 1 -12.58 14.07 -2.32
CA SER A 1 -11.27 13.38 -2.34
C SER A 1 -11.27 12.23 -3.34
N THR A 2 -12.23 11.31 -3.29
CA THR A 2 -12.36 10.21 -4.27
C THR A 2 -12.38 10.70 -5.72
N TRP A 3 -13.03 11.84 -6.02
CA TRP A 3 -13.00 12.46 -7.34
C TRP A 3 -11.59 12.83 -7.86
N VAL A 4 -10.68 13.23 -6.98
CA VAL A 4 -9.29 13.53 -7.36
C VAL A 4 -8.56 12.25 -7.71
N MET A 5 -8.70 11.21 -6.87
CA MET A 5 -8.07 9.91 -7.12
C MET A 5 -8.66 9.24 -8.36
N LYS A 6 -9.96 9.41 -8.62
CA LYS A 6 -10.63 8.98 -9.85
C LYS A 6 -10.01 9.63 -11.08
N ARG A 7 -9.79 10.95 -11.05
CA ARG A 7 -9.08 11.65 -12.13
C ARG A 7 -7.66 11.11 -12.32
N VAL A 8 -6.91 10.84 -11.24
CA VAL A 8 -5.57 10.24 -11.34
C VAL A 8 -5.62 8.88 -12.05
N VAL A 9 -6.62 8.05 -11.76
CA VAL A 9 -6.82 6.75 -12.43
C VAL A 9 -7.23 6.94 -13.89
N GLU A 10 -8.09 7.90 -14.20
CA GLU A 10 -8.48 8.25 -15.58
C GLU A 10 -7.27 8.74 -16.39
N ASP A 11 -6.45 9.62 -15.82
CA ASP A 11 -5.22 10.13 -16.44
C ASP A 11 -4.22 8.99 -16.67
N THR A 12 -4.06 8.09 -15.69
CA THR A 12 -3.22 6.89 -15.83
C THR A 12 -3.72 5.99 -16.96
N THR A 13 -5.04 5.83 -17.08
CA THR A 13 -5.66 5.04 -18.16
C THR A 13 -5.44 5.70 -19.52
N SER A 14 -5.51 7.03 -19.61
CA SER A 14 -5.18 7.77 -20.84
C SER A 14 -3.71 7.58 -21.23
N ILE A 15 -2.79 7.61 -20.26
CA ILE A 15 -1.38 7.34 -20.47
C ILE A 15 -1.17 5.88 -20.95
N ASP A 16 -1.85 4.90 -20.34
CA ASP A 16 -1.80 3.49 -20.78
C ASP A 16 -2.15 3.32 -22.26
N VAL A 17 -3.21 4.00 -22.72
CA VAL A 17 -3.61 3.98 -24.14
C VAL A 17 -2.53 4.60 -25.02
N GLN A 18 -2.00 5.78 -24.65
CA GLN A 18 -0.97 6.46 -25.45
C GLN A 18 0.34 5.67 -25.53
N VAL A 19 0.81 5.11 -24.40
CA VAL A 19 2.03 4.30 -24.35
C VAL A 19 1.83 2.99 -25.12
N GLY A 20 0.63 2.39 -25.07
CA GLY A 20 0.30 1.19 -25.84
C GLY A 20 0.25 1.37 -27.36
N LEU A 21 0.20 2.62 -27.86
CA LEU A 21 0.38 2.90 -29.29
C LEU A 21 1.86 2.91 -29.71
N LEU A 22 2.78 3.06 -28.75
CA LEU A 22 4.21 3.25 -29.02
C LEU A 22 5.06 2.03 -28.67
N TYR A 23 4.62 1.22 -27.71
CA TYR A 23 5.39 0.10 -27.15
C TYR A 23 4.60 -1.20 -27.12
N GLU A 24 5.30 -2.33 -27.22
CA GLU A 24 4.72 -3.66 -26.98
C GLU A 24 4.29 -3.82 -25.51
N GLU A 25 3.34 -4.70 -25.25
CA GLU A 25 2.67 -4.82 -23.94
C GLU A 25 3.62 -5.19 -22.79
N GLY A 26 4.52 -6.17 -22.96
CA GLY A 26 5.38 -6.68 -21.89
C GLY A 26 4.72 -7.73 -20.98
N VAL A 27 5.47 -8.26 -20.00
CA VAL A 27 5.00 -9.34 -19.11
C VAL A 27 4.44 -8.77 -17.81
N ARG A 28 3.26 -9.26 -17.40
CA ARG A 28 2.66 -8.96 -16.10
C ARG A 28 2.61 -10.21 -15.23
N LYS A 29 2.90 -10.09 -13.94
CA LYS A 29 2.66 -11.17 -12.98
C LYS A 29 1.15 -11.27 -12.77
N ALA A 30 0.56 -12.43 -13.03
CA ALA A 30 -0.87 -12.64 -12.81
C ALA A 30 -1.22 -12.44 -11.32
N GLN A 31 -2.38 -11.86 -11.06
CA GLN A 31 -2.92 -11.65 -9.72
C GLN A 31 -2.88 -12.97 -8.95
N SER A 32 -2.19 -13.00 -7.80
CA SER A 32 -2.28 -14.16 -6.92
C SER A 32 -3.69 -14.15 -6.35
N SER A 33 -4.54 -15.09 -6.79
CA SER A 33 -5.94 -15.18 -6.36
C SER A 33 -6.12 -15.67 -4.92
N ASP A 34 -5.05 -15.72 -4.12
CA ASP A 34 -5.11 -16.17 -2.73
C ASP A 34 -5.08 -14.98 -1.77
N SER A 35 -6.20 -14.27 -1.69
CA SER A 35 -6.52 -13.47 -0.51
C SER A 35 -6.81 -14.41 0.65
N SER A 36 -5.75 -14.93 1.26
CA SER A 36 -5.82 -15.46 2.61
C SER A 36 -6.24 -14.31 3.53
N LYS A 37 -7.55 -14.27 3.81
CA LYS A 37 -8.18 -13.42 4.82
C LYS A 37 -7.35 -13.49 6.10
N ARG A 38 -6.47 -12.51 6.31
CA ARG A 38 -5.92 -12.26 7.66
C ARG A 38 -7.02 -11.59 8.46
N THR A 39 -8.01 -12.40 8.83
CA THR A 39 -8.89 -12.11 9.95
C THR A 39 -7.98 -11.86 11.15
N PHE A 40 -8.01 -10.65 11.69
CA PHE A 40 -7.47 -10.36 13.01
C PHE A 40 -8.22 -11.23 14.02
N SER A 41 -7.71 -12.44 14.27
CA SER A 41 -8.19 -13.31 15.31
C SER A 41 -7.78 -12.70 16.65
N VAL A 42 -8.67 -11.92 17.25
CA VAL A 42 -8.65 -11.61 18.67
C VAL A 42 -8.91 -12.94 19.39
N SER A 43 -7.84 -13.65 19.71
CA SER A 43 -7.92 -14.85 20.56
C SER A 43 -8.31 -14.43 21.97
N ARG A 44 -9.60 -14.53 22.23
CA ARG A 44 -10.24 -14.43 23.54
C ARG A 44 -9.86 -15.68 24.33
N GLN A 45 -8.79 -15.60 25.12
CA GLN A 45 -8.31 -16.75 25.90
C GLN A 45 -9.13 -16.88 27.20
N GLN A 46 -10.12 -17.77 27.17
CA GLN A 46 -10.67 -18.37 28.39
C GLN A 46 -9.60 -19.28 29.02
N GLY A 47 -9.43 -19.14 30.34
CA GLY A 47 -8.29 -19.68 31.06
C GLY A 47 -8.27 -21.20 31.22
N ARG A 48 -7.06 -21.72 31.45
CA ARG A 48 -6.77 -22.91 32.26
C ARG A 48 -5.41 -22.74 32.94
N TYR A 49 -5.38 -23.04 34.23
CA TYR A 49 -4.21 -23.07 35.11
C TYR A 49 -3.13 -24.04 34.62
N ALA A 50 -1.87 -23.61 34.62
CA ALA A 50 -0.69 -24.46 34.84
C ALA A 50 0.53 -23.57 35.20
N PRO A 51 1.26 -23.82 36.30
CA PRO A 51 2.46 -23.08 36.64
C PRO A 51 3.70 -23.85 36.15
N SER A 52 4.50 -23.26 35.26
CA SER A 52 5.85 -23.74 35.00
C SER A 52 6.77 -22.58 34.65
N TYR A 53 7.85 -22.52 35.41
CA TYR A 53 8.85 -21.48 35.53
C TYR A 53 9.77 -21.45 34.31
N THR A 54 9.58 -20.50 33.40
CA THR A 54 10.59 -20.09 32.39
C THR A 54 10.48 -18.59 32.12
N PRO A 55 11.49 -17.75 32.48
CA PRO A 55 11.53 -16.37 32.02
C PRO A 55 12.19 -16.33 30.64
N SER A 56 11.45 -16.70 29.61
CA SER A 56 11.76 -16.21 28.26
C SER A 56 11.28 -14.76 28.21
N ALA A 57 12.21 -13.82 28.31
CA ALA A 57 11.95 -12.41 28.06
C ALA A 57 11.08 -12.26 26.79
N PRO A 58 10.05 -11.40 26.79
CA PRO A 58 9.28 -11.15 25.57
C PRO A 58 10.26 -10.57 24.55
N MET A 59 10.66 -11.40 23.58
CA MET A 59 11.35 -10.93 22.38
C MET A 59 10.51 -9.80 21.81
N ASP A 60 11.09 -8.61 21.71
CA ASP A 60 10.38 -7.40 21.33
C ASP A 60 9.66 -7.63 19.99
N THR A 61 8.34 -7.72 20.04
CA THR A 61 7.47 -7.82 18.85
C THR A 61 7.77 -6.71 17.84
N ASN A 62 8.25 -5.56 18.33
CA ASN A 62 8.79 -4.48 17.52
C ASN A 62 10.03 -4.88 16.73
N LEU A 63 11.03 -5.54 17.33
CA LEU A 63 12.21 -6.06 16.62
C LEU A 63 11.80 -7.06 15.55
N LEU A 64 10.87 -7.99 15.85
CA LEU A 64 10.39 -8.97 14.87
C LEU A 64 9.66 -8.30 13.70
N SER A 65 8.83 -7.29 13.96
CA SER A 65 8.14 -6.53 12.92
C SER A 65 9.09 -5.70 12.05
N ASN A 66 10.15 -5.13 12.66
CA ASN A 66 11.19 -4.40 11.93
C ASN A 66 12.04 -5.35 11.07
N ILE A 67 12.34 -6.56 11.58
CA ILE A 67 13.02 -7.61 10.83
C ILE A 67 12.15 -8.09 9.65
N GLN A 68 10.84 -8.26 9.83
CA GLN A 68 9.94 -8.60 8.72
C GLN A 68 9.87 -7.47 7.67
N LYS A 69 9.88 -6.20 8.09
CA LYS A 69 9.99 -5.06 7.17
C LYS A 69 11.30 -5.07 6.38
N LEU A 70 12.42 -5.37 7.03
CA LEU A 70 13.75 -5.53 6.40
C LEU A 70 13.77 -6.61 5.30
N PHE A 71 12.97 -7.68 5.45
CA PHE A 71 12.83 -8.71 4.42
C PHE A 71 11.78 -8.37 3.35
N SER A 72 10.83 -7.48 3.66
CA SER A 72 9.90 -6.90 2.68
C SER A 72 10.55 -5.83 1.79
N GLU A 73 11.61 -5.18 2.28
CA GLU A 73 12.41 -4.18 1.55
C GLU A 73 13.19 -4.79 0.36
N ARG A 74 13.23 -6.12 0.24
CA ARG A 74 13.88 -6.89 -0.85
C ARG A 74 13.13 -6.86 -2.19
N ILE A 75 12.30 -5.86 -2.45
CA ILE A 75 11.79 -5.64 -3.81
C ILE A 75 12.85 -4.86 -4.57
N ASP A 76 13.23 -5.35 -5.74
CA ASP A 76 14.16 -4.65 -6.62
C ASP A 76 13.56 -3.30 -7.07
N ILE A 77 13.81 -2.26 -6.28
CA ILE A 77 13.36 -0.89 -6.54
C ILE A 77 14.07 -0.33 -7.79
N PHE A 78 15.12 -0.97 -8.29
CA PHE A 78 15.93 -0.48 -9.41
C PHE A 78 16.09 -1.51 -10.53
N SER A 79 15.05 -2.28 -10.85
CA SER A 79 15.06 -3.01 -12.12
C SER A 79 15.16 -2.00 -13.28
N PRO A 80 15.99 -2.26 -14.30
CA PRO A 80 16.02 -1.44 -15.50
C PRO A 80 14.61 -1.31 -16.09
N VAL A 81 14.24 -0.10 -16.50
CA VAL A 81 13.01 0.10 -17.27
C VAL A 81 13.27 -0.44 -18.68
N GLU A 82 12.69 -1.58 -18.98
CA GLU A 82 12.62 -2.11 -20.33
C GLU A 82 11.75 -1.21 -21.22
N PHE A 83 12.06 -1.15 -22.52
CA PHE A 83 11.28 -0.40 -23.51
C PHE A 83 10.00 -1.17 -23.91
N ASN A 84 9.17 -1.51 -22.93
CA ASN A 84 7.82 -2.04 -23.11
C ASN A 84 6.81 -1.27 -22.26
N LYS A 85 5.54 -1.34 -22.66
CA LYS A 85 4.43 -0.59 -22.08
C LYS A 85 4.32 -0.78 -20.57
N VAL A 86 4.28 -2.03 -20.11
CA VAL A 86 4.14 -2.36 -18.68
C VAL A 86 5.31 -1.80 -17.86
N SER A 87 6.54 -1.88 -18.37
CA SER A 87 7.73 -1.33 -17.70
C SER A 87 7.69 0.21 -17.63
N VAL A 88 7.31 0.88 -18.72
CA VAL A 88 7.15 2.35 -18.77
C VAL A 88 6.07 2.80 -17.78
N LEU A 89 4.91 2.15 -17.78
CA LEU A 89 3.81 2.45 -16.86
C LEU A 89 4.21 2.19 -15.40
N THR A 90 4.89 1.08 -15.14
CA THR A 90 5.44 0.78 -13.80
C THR A 90 6.37 1.90 -13.33
N GLY A 91 7.23 2.42 -14.21
CA GLY A 91 8.09 3.56 -13.93
C GLY A 91 7.31 4.83 -13.57
N ILE A 92 6.29 5.18 -14.36
CA ILE A 92 5.43 6.36 -14.13
C ILE A 92 4.69 6.25 -12.80
N ILE A 93 4.07 5.10 -12.51
CA ILE A 93 3.37 4.86 -11.25
C ILE A 93 4.33 4.95 -10.06
N LYS A 94 5.51 4.32 -10.17
CA LYS A 94 6.51 4.33 -9.10
C LYS A 94 7.03 5.72 -8.79
N ILE A 95 7.32 6.54 -9.81
CA ILE A 95 7.72 7.93 -9.64
C ILE A 95 6.59 8.71 -8.96
N SER A 96 5.35 8.59 -9.45
CA SER A 96 4.19 9.29 -8.91
C SER A 96 3.94 8.96 -7.43
N LEU A 97 4.00 7.68 -7.06
CA LEU A 97 3.83 7.24 -5.67
C LEU A 97 4.99 7.69 -4.76
N LYS A 98 6.24 7.64 -5.24
CA LYS A 98 7.38 8.19 -4.49
C LYS A 98 7.30 9.70 -4.31
N THR A 99 6.83 10.43 -5.31
CA THR A 99 6.58 11.87 -5.20
C THR A 99 5.46 12.15 -4.18
N PHE A 100 4.37 11.38 -4.20
CA PHE A 100 3.30 11.52 -3.22
C PHE A 100 3.80 11.26 -1.78
N LEU A 101 4.59 10.21 -1.59
CA LEU A 101 5.25 9.92 -0.32
C LEU A 101 6.10 11.10 0.18
N GLU A 102 6.87 11.71 -0.71
CA GLU A 102 7.68 12.88 -0.36
C GLU A 102 6.80 14.09 0.00
N CYS A 103 5.72 14.34 -0.75
CA CYS A 103 4.76 15.38 -0.41
C CYS A 103 4.17 15.17 1.00
N VAL A 104 3.84 13.93 1.37
CA VAL A 104 3.38 13.59 2.72
C VAL A 104 4.46 13.87 3.77
N ARG A 105 5.72 13.49 3.51
CA ARG A 105 6.85 13.75 4.40
C ARG A 105 7.12 15.24 4.64
N LEU A 106 6.66 16.13 3.76
CA LEU A 106 6.82 17.58 3.92
C LEU A 106 5.64 18.25 4.64
N ARG A 107 4.62 17.49 5.06
CA ARG A 107 3.39 18.02 5.67
C ARG A 107 3.18 17.53 7.09
N THR A 108 2.32 18.22 7.84
CA THR A 108 1.84 17.80 9.16
C THR A 108 0.34 17.60 9.06
N PHE A 109 -0.17 16.53 9.64
CA PHE A 109 -1.56 16.12 9.50
C PHE A 109 -2.30 16.15 10.83
N GLY A 110 -3.61 16.40 10.77
CA GLY A 110 -4.54 16.04 11.85
C GLY A 110 -5.24 14.71 11.54
N ARG A 111 -6.09 14.25 12.47
CA ARG A 111 -6.85 12.99 12.34
C ARG A 111 -7.52 12.82 10.98
N PHE A 112 -8.32 13.79 10.55
CA PHE A 112 -9.06 13.72 9.28
C PHE A 112 -8.14 13.75 8.05
N GLY A 113 -6.94 14.34 8.18
CA GLY A 113 -5.92 14.28 7.14
C GLY A 113 -5.38 12.87 6.96
N LEU A 114 -5.05 12.18 8.05
CA LEU A 114 -4.64 10.77 8.00
C LEU A 114 -5.72 9.87 7.40
N GLN A 115 -6.95 10.01 7.88
CA GLN A 115 -8.09 9.21 7.40
C GLN A 115 -8.35 9.45 5.91
N GLN A 116 -8.19 10.69 5.44
CA GLN A 116 -8.32 10.99 4.01
C GLN A 116 -7.23 10.32 3.18
N ILE A 117 -5.97 10.32 3.64
CA ILE A 117 -4.89 9.61 2.95
C ILE A 117 -5.15 8.10 2.94
N GLN A 118 -5.70 7.51 4.01
CA GLN A 118 -6.09 6.09 3.99
C GLN A 118 -7.12 5.77 2.91
N VAL A 119 -8.14 6.61 2.74
CA VAL A 119 -9.15 6.45 1.69
C VAL A 119 -8.52 6.60 0.30
N ASP A 120 -7.68 7.62 0.11
CA ASP A 120 -7.03 7.88 -1.18
C ASP A 120 -6.09 6.74 -1.57
N CYS A 121 -5.27 6.26 -0.64
CA CYS A 121 -4.37 5.12 -0.86
C CYS A 121 -5.15 3.83 -1.17
N TYR A 122 -6.22 3.53 -0.42
CA TYR A 122 -7.06 2.36 -0.70
C TYR A 122 -7.69 2.44 -2.10
N TYR A 123 -8.22 3.61 -2.48
CA TYR A 123 -8.78 3.80 -3.82
C TYR A 123 -7.72 3.55 -4.90
N LEU A 124 -6.53 4.13 -4.79
CA LEU A 124 -5.45 3.92 -5.74
C LEU A 124 -5.06 2.43 -5.84
N GLN A 125 -5.03 1.72 -4.72
CA GLN A 125 -4.71 0.28 -4.69
C GLN A 125 -5.68 -0.55 -5.55
N LEU A 126 -6.98 -0.21 -5.57
CA LEU A 126 -7.99 -0.94 -6.36
C LEU A 126 -7.73 -0.90 -7.87
N TYR A 127 -7.07 0.15 -8.36
CA TYR A 127 -6.93 0.41 -9.80
C TYR A 127 -5.51 0.32 -10.32
N LEU A 128 -4.51 0.78 -9.53
CA LEU A 128 -3.14 0.94 -10.02
C LEU A 128 -2.42 -0.37 -10.33
N TRP A 129 -2.82 -1.48 -9.70
CA TRP A 129 -2.24 -2.81 -9.96
C TRP A 129 -2.33 -3.23 -11.44
N ARG A 130 -3.33 -2.72 -12.17
CA ARG A 130 -3.56 -3.04 -13.60
C ARG A 130 -2.46 -2.50 -14.53
N PHE A 131 -1.66 -1.55 -14.06
CA PHE A 131 -0.64 -0.85 -14.85
C PHE A 131 0.79 -1.25 -14.50
N VAL A 132 0.98 -2.10 -13.47
CA VAL A 132 2.31 -2.48 -12.98
C VAL A 132 2.62 -3.95 -13.21
N SER A 133 3.90 -4.30 -13.32
CA SER A 133 4.32 -5.71 -13.46
C SER A 133 4.10 -6.53 -12.20
N ASP A 134 4.26 -5.92 -11.02
CA ASP A 134 4.14 -6.54 -9.70
C ASP A 134 3.25 -5.67 -8.80
N GLU A 135 2.08 -6.20 -8.42
CA GLU A 135 1.12 -5.51 -7.55
C GLU A 135 1.70 -5.20 -6.17
N ASN A 136 2.64 -6.02 -5.69
CA ASN A 136 3.28 -5.83 -4.40
C ASN A 136 3.97 -4.46 -4.33
N LEU A 137 4.57 -4.00 -5.42
CA LEU A 137 5.20 -2.68 -5.48
C LEU A 137 4.20 -1.56 -5.13
N VAL A 138 2.97 -1.65 -5.63
CA VAL A 138 1.91 -0.67 -5.33
C VAL A 138 1.49 -0.78 -3.87
N HIS A 139 1.26 -2.00 -3.37
CA HIS A 139 0.92 -2.22 -1.96
C HIS A 139 1.97 -1.64 -1.01
N PHE A 140 3.25 -1.95 -1.21
CA PHE A 140 4.32 -1.49 -0.35
C PHE A 140 4.47 0.04 -0.34
N LEU A 141 4.39 0.69 -1.51
CA LEU A 141 4.51 2.14 -1.60
C LEU A 141 3.31 2.84 -0.94
N LEU A 142 2.09 2.33 -1.13
CA LEU A 142 0.89 2.89 -0.51
C LEU A 142 0.88 2.70 1.01
N ASP A 143 1.32 1.53 1.50
CA ASP A 143 1.51 1.29 2.93
C ASP A 143 2.56 2.25 3.54
N GLU A 144 3.65 2.51 2.82
CA GLU A 144 4.68 3.47 3.24
C GLU A 144 4.13 4.90 3.31
N ILE A 145 3.27 5.30 2.36
CA ILE A 145 2.59 6.60 2.37
C ILE A 145 1.68 6.75 3.58
N VAL A 146 0.84 5.75 3.87
CA VAL A 146 -0.06 5.77 5.03
C VAL A 146 0.75 5.78 6.33
N GLY A 147 1.79 4.94 6.44
CA GLY A 147 2.68 4.89 7.60
C GLY A 147 3.41 6.21 7.84
N SER A 148 3.92 6.84 6.76
CA SER A 148 4.54 8.17 6.81
C SER A 148 3.54 9.24 7.26
N THR A 149 2.31 9.19 6.76
CA THR A 149 1.25 10.12 7.16
C THR A 149 0.92 9.98 8.64
N ALA A 150 0.80 8.76 9.15
CA ALA A 150 0.53 8.49 10.56
C ALA A 150 1.66 9.02 11.46
N HIS A 151 2.92 8.83 11.06
CA HIS A 151 4.08 9.39 11.75
C HIS A 151 4.09 10.93 11.78
N ARG A 152 3.50 11.56 10.76
CA ARG A 152 3.38 13.01 10.62
C ARG A 152 2.06 13.58 11.17
N CYS A 153 1.23 12.74 11.79
CA CYS A 153 -0.07 13.12 12.31
C CYS A 153 0.02 13.46 13.80
N LEU A 154 -0.60 14.57 14.20
CA LEU A 154 -0.64 15.01 15.60
C LEU A 154 -1.61 14.18 16.46
N ASP A 155 -2.60 13.54 15.83
CA ASP A 155 -3.60 12.67 16.47
C ASP A 155 -3.89 11.48 15.53
N PRO A 156 -2.99 10.49 15.48
CA PRO A 156 -3.07 9.38 14.52
C PRO A 156 -4.15 8.37 14.94
N VAL A 157 -5.41 8.67 14.62
CA VAL A 157 -6.52 7.72 14.77
C VAL A 157 -6.93 7.20 13.39
N PRO A 158 -6.57 5.95 13.06
CA PRO A 158 -6.90 5.38 11.76
C PRO A 158 -8.41 5.18 11.60
N MET A 159 -8.89 5.28 10.37
CA MET A 159 -10.24 4.91 9.99
C MET A 159 -10.37 3.38 9.89
N GLU A 160 -11.51 2.86 10.34
CA GLU A 160 -11.90 1.45 10.18
C GLU A 160 -11.89 1.04 8.70
N GLN A 161 -11.31 -0.12 8.41
CA GLN A 161 -11.15 -0.61 7.04
C GLN A 161 -12.49 -0.78 6.31
N SER A 162 -13.52 -1.27 7.01
CA SER A 162 -14.87 -1.42 6.45
C SER A 162 -15.49 -0.08 6.03
N VAL A 163 -15.17 1.01 6.72
CA VAL A 163 -15.64 2.36 6.36
C VAL A 163 -14.94 2.85 5.11
N ILE A 164 -13.63 2.60 5.00
CA ILE A 164 -12.84 2.96 3.81
C ILE A 164 -13.39 2.23 2.57
N GLU A 165 -13.65 0.92 2.69
CA GLU A 165 -14.23 0.09 1.63
C GLU A 165 -15.56 0.67 1.14
N VAL A 166 -16.49 0.95 2.04
CA VAL A 166 -17.79 1.52 1.71
C VAL A 166 -17.68 2.89 1.04
N ILE A 167 -16.72 3.73 1.44
CA ILE A 167 -16.49 5.03 0.82
C ILE A 167 -16.00 4.86 -0.62
N CYS A 168 -15.09 3.93 -0.86
CA CYS A 168 -14.49 3.69 -2.17
C CYS A 168 -15.43 2.93 -3.13
N GLU A 169 -16.33 2.09 -2.63
CA GLU A 169 -17.38 1.43 -3.43
C GLU A 169 -18.46 2.40 -3.94
N ARG A 170 -18.64 3.54 -3.27
CA ARG A 170 -19.71 4.51 -3.57
C ARG A 170 -19.29 5.68 -4.47
N GLY A 171 -18.02 5.78 -4.89
CA GLY A 171 -17.48 6.88 -5.72
C GLY A 171 -17.06 6.45 -7.13
#